data_AF-A0A536DR96-F1
#
_entry.id   AF-A0A536DR96-F1
#
_cell.length_a   1.000
_cell.length_b   1.000
_cell.length_c   1.000
_cell.angle_alpha   90.00
_cell.angle_beta   90.00
_cell.angle_gamma   90.00
#
_symmetry.space_group_name_H-M   'P 1'
#
loop_
_entity.id
_entity.type
_entity.pdbx_description
1 polymer ?
#
loop_
_entity_poly.entity_id
_entity_poly.type
_entity_poly.pdbx_seq_one_letter_code
_entity_poly.pdbx_strand_id
1 'polypeptide(L)'
;MVTEVAAKRFTVEQFQRMADAGVFDEDDRLELLDGEILQMNPVGRRHVASVNRLTRVFARVVGGRALISVQNPLVLGPAAEPQPDLVLLQPRPDDYEGALPGR
;
A
#
# COMPACT_ATOMS: atom_id res chain seq x y z
N MET A 1 12.71 34.43 -18.72
CA MET A 1 13.21 33.04 -18.60
C MET A 1 12.10 32.23 -17.96
N VAL A 2 11.61 31.19 -18.63
CA VAL A 2 10.70 30.21 -18.01
C VAL A 2 11.62 29.14 -17.42
N THR A 3 11.68 29.06 -16.09
CA THR A 3 12.45 28.01 -15.42
C THR A 3 11.61 26.74 -15.47
N GLU A 4 12.10 25.70 -16.12
CA GLU A 4 11.49 24.37 -16.04
C GLU A 4 11.61 23.87 -14.60
N VAL A 5 10.46 23.65 -13.95
CA VAL A 5 10.37 23.05 -12.62
C VAL A 5 10.20 21.54 -12.81
N ALA A 6 11.19 20.76 -12.38
CA ALA A 6 11.11 19.30 -12.38
C ALA A 6 10.58 18.79 -11.02
N ALA A 7 9.58 17.92 -11.04
CA ALA A 7 9.07 17.28 -9.84
C ALA A 7 10.12 16.33 -9.24
N LYS A 8 10.35 16.44 -7.93
CA LYS A 8 11.24 15.53 -7.20
C LYS A 8 10.55 14.17 -7.04
N ARG A 9 11.23 13.10 -7.46
CA ARG A 9 10.84 11.72 -7.20
C ARG A 9 11.39 11.22 -5.86
N PHE A 10 10.59 10.43 -5.16
CA PHE A 10 10.91 9.81 -3.88
C PHE A 10 11.12 8.30 -4.02
N THR A 11 11.98 7.74 -3.16
CA THR A 11 12.06 6.29 -2.97
C THR A 11 11.14 5.84 -1.84
N VAL A 12 10.85 4.55 -1.77
CA VAL A 12 10.11 3.91 -0.68
C VAL A 12 10.76 4.22 0.68
N GLU A 13 12.09 4.12 0.78
CA GLU A 13 12.80 4.42 2.02
C GLU A 13 12.74 5.92 2.40
N GLN A 14 12.58 6.81 1.43
CA GLN A 14 12.35 8.22 1.72
C GLN A 14 10.91 8.45 2.18
N PHE A 15 9.94 7.85 1.49
CA PHE A 15 8.52 7.91 1.84
C PHE A 15 8.25 7.42 3.27
N GLN A 16 8.75 6.24 3.62
CA GLN A 16 8.60 5.66 4.96
C GLN A 16 9.27 6.52 6.03
N ARG A 17 10.49 7.02 5.78
CA ARG A 17 11.17 7.92 6.74
C ARG A 17 10.43 9.24 6.95
N MET A 18 9.74 9.75 5.94
CA MET A 18 8.89 10.94 6.09
C MET A 18 7.67 10.62 6.95
N ALA A 19 7.02 9.47 6.74
CA ALA A 19 5.92 9.01 7.58
C ALA A 19 6.37 8.82 9.04
N ASP A 20 7.49 8.12 9.29
CA ASP A 20 8.06 7.90 10.62
C ASP A 20 8.45 9.21 11.35
N ALA A 21 8.84 10.23 10.58
CA ALA A 21 9.17 11.55 11.09
C ALA A 21 7.93 12.44 11.34
N GLY A 22 6.72 11.96 11.06
CA GLY A 22 5.47 12.70 11.24
C GLY A 22 5.24 13.80 10.20
N VAL A 23 5.78 13.65 8.99
CA VAL A 23 5.54 14.59 7.88
C VAL A 23 4.10 14.53 7.37
N PHE A 24 3.48 13.35 7.46
CA PHE A 24 2.09 13.11 7.07
C PHE A 24 1.22 12.95 8.31
N ASP A 25 -0.05 13.34 8.21
CA ASP A 25 -1.03 13.08 9.25
C ASP A 25 -1.38 11.58 9.29
N GLU A 26 -1.81 11.06 10.44
CA GLU A 26 -2.25 9.65 10.55
C GLU A 26 -3.49 9.38 9.68
N ASP A 27 -4.31 10.41 9.42
CA ASP A 27 -5.47 10.33 8.54
C ASP A 27 -5.12 10.50 7.05
N ASP A 28 -3.86 10.83 6.72
CA ASP A 28 -3.41 10.99 5.35
C ASP A 28 -3.32 9.62 4.65
N ARG A 29 -4.34 9.32 3.85
CA ARG A 29 -4.35 8.12 3.00
C ARG A 29 -3.46 8.35 1.77
N LEU A 30 -2.17 8.07 1.90
CA LEU A 30 -1.16 8.26 0.86
C LEU A 30 -0.62 6.95 0.30
N GLU A 31 -0.22 6.96 -0.97
CA GLU A 31 0.54 5.91 -1.62
C GLU A 31 1.69 6.48 -2.44
N LEU A 32 2.76 5.70 -2.60
CA LEU A 32 3.88 6.05 -3.48
C LEU A 32 3.73 5.29 -4.81
N LEU A 33 3.61 6.01 -5.93
CA LEU A 33 3.57 5.42 -7.27
C LEU A 33 4.57 6.12 -8.19
N ASP A 34 5.48 5.36 -8.81
CA ASP A 34 6.55 5.87 -9.67
C ASP A 34 7.35 7.02 -9.04
N GLY A 35 7.51 7.00 -7.72
CA GLY A 35 8.19 8.04 -6.94
C GLY A 35 7.39 9.32 -6.72
N GLU A 36 6.10 9.34 -7.03
CA GLU A 36 5.15 10.39 -6.65
C GLU A 36 4.33 9.98 -5.43
N ILE A 37 4.17 10.90 -4.48
CA ILE A 37 3.28 10.70 -3.33
C ILE A 37 1.90 11.18 -3.73
N LEU A 38 0.93 10.27 -3.71
CA LEU A 38 -0.43 10.52 -4.16
C LEU A 38 -1.40 10.32 -3.01
N GLN A 39 -2.42 11.17 -2.95
CA GLN A 39 -3.52 10.99 -2.01
C GLN A 39 -4.59 10.08 -2.60
N MET A 40 -4.96 9.05 -1.85
CA MET A 40 -5.99 8.11 -2.26
C MET A 40 -7.36 8.77 -2.24
N ASN A 41 -8.21 8.33 -3.18
CA ASN A 41 -9.60 8.75 -3.22
C ASN A 41 -10.37 8.31 -1.95
N PRO A 42 -11.38 9.09 -1.52
CA PRO A 42 -12.28 8.69 -0.45
C PRO A 42 -12.94 7.34 -0.74
N VAL A 43 -13.03 6.50 0.30
CA VAL A 43 -13.64 5.17 0.18
C VAL A 43 -15.16 5.27 0.37
N GLY A 44 -15.90 4.93 -0.68
CA GLY A 44 -17.37 4.89 -0.65
C GLY A 44 -17.95 3.55 -0.21
N ARG A 45 -19.23 3.54 0.21
CA ARG A 45 -19.94 2.31 0.67
C ARG A 45 -19.87 1.15 -0.31
N ARG A 46 -19.94 1.42 -1.62
CA ARG A 46 -19.84 0.38 -2.68
C ARG A 46 -18.46 -0.28 -2.70
N HIS A 47 -17.40 0.50 -2.52
CA HIS A 47 -16.03 0.00 -2.46
C HIS A 47 -15.85 -0.93 -1.26
N VAL A 48 -16.26 -0.48 -0.06
CA VAL A 48 -16.22 -1.30 1.17
C VAL A 48 -16.96 -2.62 0.98
N ALA A 49 -18.17 -2.58 0.39
CA ALA A 49 -18.94 -3.79 0.13
C ALA A 49 -18.24 -4.76 -0.84
N SER A 50 -17.54 -4.24 -1.85
CA SER A 50 -16.75 -5.04 -2.79
C SER A 50 -15.55 -5.69 -2.10
N VAL A 51 -14.74 -4.93 -1.36
CA VAL A 51 -13.58 -5.46 -0.62
C VAL A 51 -14.00 -6.54 0.37
N ASN A 52 -15.10 -6.32 1.11
CA ASN A 52 -15.65 -7.32 2.04
C ASN A 52 -16.17 -8.58 1.34
N ARG A 53 -16.66 -8.48 0.10
CA ARG A 53 -17.07 -9.65 -0.69
C ARG A 53 -15.86 -10.42 -1.19
N LEU A 54 -14.86 -9.73 -1.74
CA LEU A 54 -13.63 -10.35 -2.23
C LEU A 54 -12.91 -11.08 -1.09
N THR A 55 -12.72 -10.43 0.05
CA THR A 55 -12.08 -11.03 1.24
C THR A 55 -12.79 -12.31 1.68
N ARG A 56 -14.13 -12.30 1.78
CA ARG A 56 -14.92 -13.49 2.14
C ARG A 56 -14.85 -14.61 1.11
N VAL A 57 -14.70 -14.29 -0.18
CA VAL A 57 -14.55 -15.30 -1.23
C VAL A 57 -13.17 -15.93 -1.14
N PHE A 58 -12.11 -15.11 -1.10
CA PHE A 58 -10.75 -15.61 -1.05
C PHE A 58 -10.44 -16.36 0.23
N ALA A 59 -10.93 -15.92 1.40
CA ALA A 59 -10.74 -16.64 2.67
C ALA A 59 -11.21 -18.10 2.60
N ARG A 60 -12.30 -18.36 1.88
CA ARG A 60 -12.81 -19.72 1.66
C ARG A 60 -12.04 -20.49 0.60
N VAL A 61 -11.59 -19.82 -0.46
CA VAL A 61 -10.92 -20.48 -1.60
C VAL A 61 -9.47 -20.80 -1.27
N VAL A 62 -8.72 -19.86 -0.68
CA VAL A 62 -7.28 -20.01 -0.48
C VAL A 62 -6.97 -20.82 0.77
N GLY A 63 -7.80 -20.71 1.82
CA GLY A 63 -7.54 -21.35 3.12
C GLY A 63 -6.16 -20.96 3.65
N GLY A 64 -5.39 -21.92 4.18
CA GLY A 64 -4.02 -21.67 4.65
C GLY A 64 -2.94 -21.59 3.56
N ARG A 65 -3.31 -21.61 2.27
CA ARG A 65 -2.34 -21.59 1.16
C ARG A 65 -1.83 -20.19 0.83
N ALA A 66 -2.53 -19.15 1.29
CA ALA A 66 -2.14 -17.76 1.11
C ALA A 66 -2.59 -16.93 2.31
N LEU A 67 -1.80 -15.92 2.67
CA LEU A 67 -2.22 -14.87 3.57
C LEU A 67 -3.00 -13.81 2.78
N ILE A 68 -4.13 -13.37 3.29
CA ILE A 68 -4.96 -12.34 2.64
C ILE A 68 -4.65 -11.00 3.31
N SER A 69 -4.03 -10.10 2.57
CA SER A 69 -3.71 -8.74 3.02
C SER A 69 -4.67 -7.76 2.35
N VAL A 70 -5.37 -6.95 3.14
CA VAL A 70 -6.48 -6.10 2.68
C VAL A 70 -6.13 -4.66 3.01
N GLN A 71 -6.05 -3.80 1.98
CA GLN A 71 -5.78 -2.36 2.14
C GLN A 71 -4.50 -2.06 2.95
N ASN A 72 -3.49 -2.93 2.84
CA ASN A 72 -2.19 -2.74 3.46
C ASN A 72 -1.14 -2.37 2.41
N PRO A 73 -0.06 -1.68 2.81
CA PRO A 73 1.05 -1.37 1.92
C PRO A 73 1.69 -2.61 1.28
N LEU A 74 2.09 -2.46 0.02
CA LEU A 74 2.84 -3.47 -0.73
C LEU A 74 4.03 -2.80 -1.42
N VAL A 75 5.25 -3.19 -1.07
CA VAL A 75 6.45 -2.62 -1.69
C VAL A 75 6.69 -3.26 -3.05
N LEU A 76 6.74 -2.45 -4.10
CA LEU A 76 6.97 -2.86 -5.49
C LEU A 76 8.22 -2.19 -6.04
N GLY A 77 9.38 -2.65 -5.57
CA GLY A 77 10.67 -2.05 -5.91
C GLY A 77 10.90 -0.70 -5.19
N PRO A 78 11.89 0.09 -5.63
CA PRO A 78 12.38 1.22 -4.85
C PRO A 78 11.51 2.48 -4.93
N ALA A 79 10.51 2.53 -5.81
CA ALA A 79 9.75 3.74 -6.11
C ALA A 79 8.23 3.55 -6.07
N ALA A 80 7.76 2.41 -5.55
CA ALA A 80 6.32 2.15 -5.43
C ALA A 80 6.00 1.41 -4.14
N GLU A 81 5.03 1.96 -3.41
CA GLU A 81 4.39 1.38 -2.24
C GLU A 81 2.88 1.69 -2.31
N PRO A 82 2.14 1.03 -3.22
CA PRO A 82 0.69 1.12 -3.27
C PRO A 82 0.03 0.54 -2.02
N GLN A 83 -1.24 0.89 -1.83
CA GLN A 83 -2.14 0.22 -0.87
C GLN A 83 -3.30 -0.49 -1.61
N PRO A 84 -3.09 -1.72 -2.12
CA PRO A 84 -4.12 -2.41 -2.90
C PRO A 84 -5.32 -2.83 -2.05
N ASP A 85 -6.49 -2.93 -2.69
CA ASP A 85 -7.70 -3.41 -2.03
C ASP A 85 -7.59 -4.82 -1.46
N LEU A 86 -6.87 -5.71 -2.15
CA LEU A 86 -6.61 -7.08 -1.72
C LEU A 86 -5.36 -7.64 -2.39
N VAL A 87 -4.50 -8.29 -1.60
CA VAL A 87 -3.32 -9.03 -2.04
C VAL A 87 -3.36 -10.44 -1.45
N LEU A 88 -3.03 -11.44 -2.26
CA LEU A 88 -2.78 -12.81 -1.80
C LEU A 88 -1.26 -12.99 -1.68
N LEU A 89 -0.78 -13.16 -0.46
CA LEU A 89 0.64 -13.27 -0.14
C LEU A 89 1.02 -14.71 0.17
N GLN A 90 2.28 -15.04 -0.08
CA GLN A 90 2.85 -16.30 0.40
C GLN A 90 2.80 -16.29 1.94
N PRO A 91 2.26 -17.32 2.61
CA PRO A 91 2.24 -17.35 4.06
C PRO A 91 3.65 -17.34 4.64
N ARG A 92 3.87 -16.58 5.71
CA ARG A 92 5.10 -16.58 6.51
C ARG A 92 4.73 -16.77 7.98
N PRO A 93 5.59 -17.41 8.79
CA PRO A 93 5.28 -17.62 10.21
C PRO A 93 5.08 -16.34 11.03
N ASP A 94 5.66 -15.22 10.59
CA ASP A 94 5.59 -13.91 11.21
C ASP A 94 4.56 -12.99 10.57
N ASP A 95 3.79 -13.47 9.60
CA ASP A 95 2.79 -12.67 8.86
C ASP A 95 3.33 -11.32 8.33
N TYR A 96 4.62 -11.28 7.96
CA TYR A 96 5.34 -10.08 7.50
C TYR A 96 5.57 -8.99 8.56
N GLU A 97 5.55 -9.32 9.85
CA GLU A 97 5.85 -8.39 10.95
C GLU A 97 7.25 -7.76 10.81
N GLY A 98 8.26 -8.54 10.40
CA GLY A 98 9.63 -8.02 10.29
C GLY A 98 9.87 -7.11 9.08
N ALA A 99 9.05 -7.20 8.03
CA ALA A 99 9.16 -6.38 6.83
C ALA A 99 7.92 -6.51 5.95
N LEU A 100 7.44 -5.38 5.42
CA LEU A 100 6.35 -5.35 4.44
C LEU A 100 6.62 -6.29 3.25
N PRO A 101 5.57 -6.89 2.67
CA PRO A 101 5.70 -7.76 1.51
C PRO A 101 6.36 -7.03 0.32
N GLY A 102 7.21 -7.76 -0.41
CA GLY A 102 7.96 -7.25 -1.56
C GLY A 102 9.31 -6.61 -1.20
N ARG A 103 9.66 -6.57 0.10
CA ARG A 103 10.97 -6.17 0.61
C ARG A 103 11.91 -7.35 0.86
#